data_AF-A0A9N9MCB6-F1
#
_entry.id   AF-A0A9N9MCB6-F1
#
_cell.length_a   1.000
_cell.length_b   1.000
_cell.length_c   1.000
_cell.angle_alpha   90.00
_cell.angle_beta   90.00
_cell.angle_gamma   90.00
#
_symmetry.space_group_name_H-M   'P 1'
#
loop_
_entity.id
_entity.type
_entity.pdbx_description
1 polymer ?
#
loop_
_entity_poly.entity_id
_entity_poly.type
_entity_poly.pdbx_seq_one_letter_code
_entity_poly.pdbx_strand_id
1 'polypeptide(L)'
;MFAINKLQIIGLVLSLSLISDAKVYSKCEFAKQMRKHGITNRNHLGTWTCIAYHESRFNTKAINHNTGDYGILQISHLYWCSDSNTPGKGCHITCKSLLGEDITEDIVCAKKVYAEHQRLTRNGFNAWTTYKAFCLGDQTKWISGCNLYDLMLSVFFGIDDDNDAVPENVEENYIY
;
A
#
# COMPACT_ATOMS: atom_id res chain seq x y z
N MET A 1 -8.17 36.41 33.96
CA MET A 1 -8.75 35.99 32.67
C MET A 1 -7.58 35.61 31.77
N PHE A 2 -7.31 34.31 31.58
CA PHE A 2 -6.18 33.87 30.75
C PHE A 2 -6.49 34.13 29.27
N ALA A 3 -5.72 35.00 28.62
CA ALA A 3 -5.86 35.28 27.20
C ALA A 3 -5.18 34.15 26.42
N ILE A 4 -5.98 33.30 25.77
CA ILE A 4 -5.48 32.27 24.86
C ILE A 4 -5.00 32.98 23.60
N ASN A 5 -3.70 32.90 23.31
CA ASN A 5 -3.12 33.60 22.15
C ASN A 5 -3.39 32.79 20.86
N LYS A 6 -3.54 33.49 19.72
CA LYS A 6 -3.84 32.85 18.42
C LYS A 6 -2.78 31.80 18.04
N LEU A 7 -1.53 31.99 18.47
CA LEU A 7 -0.44 31.03 18.28
C LEU A 7 -0.65 29.70 19.04
N GLN A 8 -1.13 29.74 20.29
CA GLN A 8 -1.45 28.54 21.06
C GLN A 8 -2.67 27.82 20.49
N ILE A 9 -3.66 28.54 19.94
CA ILE A 9 -4.81 27.92 19.27
C ILE A 9 -4.35 27.18 18.01
N ILE A 10 -3.50 27.80 17.17
CA ILE A 10 -2.95 27.16 15.97
C ILE A 10 -2.11 25.93 16.33
N GLY A 11 -1.26 26.02 17.36
CA GLY A 11 -0.47 24.89 17.85
C GLY A 11 -1.32 23.74 18.39
N LEU A 12 -2.42 24.04 19.10
CA LEU A 12 -3.36 23.04 19.61
C LEU A 12 -4.11 22.35 18.45
N VAL A 13 -4.61 23.12 17.49
CA VAL A 13 -5.33 22.59 16.31
C VAL A 13 -4.44 21.69 15.45
N LEU A 14 -3.18 22.06 15.22
CA LEU A 14 -2.20 21.23 14.50
C LEU A 14 -1.87 19.93 15.24
N SER A 15 -1.89 19.92 16.58
CA SER A 15 -1.65 18.72 17.38
C SER A 15 -2.86 17.75 17.43
N LEU A 16 -4.07 18.26 17.19
CA LEU A 16 -5.32 17.50 17.20
C LEU A 16 -5.59 16.74 15.89
N SER A 17 -4.79 16.94 14.83
CA SER A 17 -5.06 16.40 13.49
C SER A 17 -4.49 15.00 13.21
N LEU A 18 -3.91 14.31 14.19
CA LEU A 18 -3.29 12.98 13.97
C LEU A 18 -4.13 11.81 14.50
N ILE A 19 -5.45 11.96 14.53
CA ILE A 19 -6.34 10.79 14.59
C ILE A 19 -6.42 10.27 13.16
N SER A 20 -5.43 9.47 12.74
CA SER A 20 -5.53 8.69 11.51
C SER A 20 -6.77 7.82 11.64
N ASP A 21 -7.73 7.93 10.73
CA ASP A 21 -8.92 7.08 10.78
C ASP A 21 -8.59 5.69 10.21
N ALA A 22 -9.47 4.71 10.48
CA ALA A 22 -9.28 3.38 9.90
C ALA A 22 -9.67 3.44 8.42
N LYS A 23 -8.76 3.09 7.50
CA LYS A 23 -9.11 2.95 6.09
C LYS A 23 -9.28 1.49 5.73
N VAL A 24 -10.42 1.17 5.11
CA VAL A 24 -10.65 -0.12 4.46
C VAL A 24 -10.58 0.11 2.96
N TYR A 25 -9.51 -0.38 2.32
CA TYR A 25 -9.35 -0.24 0.87
C TYR A 25 -10.35 -1.13 0.14
N SER A 26 -10.88 -0.65 -0.99
CA SER A 26 -11.51 -1.56 -1.94
C SER A 26 -10.45 -2.43 -2.65
N LYS A 27 -10.90 -3.58 -3.18
CA LYS A 27 -10.09 -4.50 -3.97
C LYS A 27 -9.27 -3.79 -5.05
N CYS A 28 -9.90 -2.88 -5.80
CA CYS A 28 -9.23 -2.21 -6.92
C CYS A 28 -8.35 -1.04 -6.48
N GLU A 29 -8.68 -0.34 -5.39
CA GLU A 29 -7.77 0.68 -4.85
C GLU A 29 -6.47 0.05 -4.34
N PHE A 30 -6.56 -1.06 -3.60
CA PHE A 30 -5.37 -1.79 -3.17
C PHE A 30 -4.52 -2.26 -4.36
N ALA A 31 -5.16 -2.88 -5.36
CA ALA A 31 -4.47 -3.32 -6.57
C ALA A 31 -3.81 -2.16 -7.33
N LYS A 32 -4.45 -0.98 -7.40
CA LYS A 32 -3.85 0.22 -7.99
C LYS A 32 -2.62 0.66 -7.20
N GLN A 33 -2.67 0.70 -5.86
CA GLN A 33 -1.52 1.05 -5.03
C GLN A 33 -0.34 0.09 -5.23
N MET A 34 -0.59 -1.23 -5.21
CA MET A 34 0.46 -2.22 -5.49
C MET A 34 1.09 -2.03 -6.88
N ARG A 35 0.28 -1.70 -7.89
CA ARG A 35 0.76 -1.40 -9.25
C ARG A 35 1.61 -0.12 -9.31
N LYS A 36 1.21 0.96 -8.62
CA LYS A 36 2.03 2.19 -8.46
C LYS A 36 3.41 1.87 -7.92
N HIS A 37 3.51 0.89 -7.02
CA HIS A 37 4.75 0.46 -6.40
C HIS A 37 5.50 -0.63 -7.19
N GLY A 38 5.21 -0.78 -8.49
CA GLY A 38 5.99 -1.59 -9.42
C GLY A 38 5.56 -3.05 -9.56
N ILE A 39 4.43 -3.46 -8.97
CA ILE A 39 3.89 -4.81 -9.17
C ILE A 39 3.06 -4.85 -10.47
N THR A 40 3.74 -5.10 -11.59
CA THR A 40 3.13 -5.03 -12.93
C THR A 40 2.60 -6.37 -13.45
N ASN A 41 3.18 -7.49 -13.02
CA ASN A 41 2.69 -8.82 -13.38
C ASN A 41 1.28 -9.03 -12.81
N ARG A 42 0.31 -9.34 -13.69
CA ARG A 42 -1.11 -9.45 -13.34
C ARG A 42 -1.38 -10.53 -12.29
N ASN A 43 -0.72 -11.69 -12.40
CA ASN A 43 -0.94 -12.76 -11.44
C ASN A 43 -0.37 -12.39 -10.06
N HIS A 44 0.85 -11.84 -10.01
CA HIS A 44 1.43 -11.35 -8.76
C HIS A 44 0.55 -10.27 -8.11
N LEU A 45 0.03 -9.34 -8.90
CA LEU A 45 -0.89 -8.31 -8.40
C LEU A 45 -2.16 -8.93 -7.81
N GLY A 46 -2.71 -9.94 -8.49
CA GLY A 46 -3.81 -10.76 -7.98
C GLY A 46 -3.46 -11.47 -6.67
N THR A 47 -2.28 -12.09 -6.58
CA THR A 47 -1.81 -12.78 -5.36
C THR A 47 -1.67 -11.82 -4.19
N TRP A 48 -1.05 -10.65 -4.38
CA TRP A 48 -0.97 -9.62 -3.34
C TRP A 48 -2.35 -9.14 -2.89
N THR A 49 -3.27 -8.94 -3.83
CA THR A 49 -4.66 -8.52 -3.53
C THR A 49 -5.41 -9.61 -2.76
N CYS A 50 -5.21 -10.88 -3.10
CA CYS A 50 -5.72 -12.03 -2.35
C CYS A 50 -5.19 -12.07 -0.91
N ILE A 51 -3.87 -11.91 -0.75
CA ILE A 51 -3.21 -11.91 0.58
C ILE A 51 -3.79 -10.80 1.44
N ALA A 52 -3.82 -9.55 0.97
CA ALA A 52 -4.37 -8.43 1.74
C ALA A 52 -5.83 -8.66 2.16
N TYR A 53 -6.66 -9.29 1.30
CA TYR A 53 -8.02 -9.65 1.68
C TYR A 53 -8.05 -10.72 2.80
N HIS A 54 -7.25 -11.77 2.68
CA HIS A 54 -7.25 -12.89 3.64
C HIS A 54 -6.56 -12.55 4.97
N GLU A 55 -5.59 -11.65 4.95
CA GLU A 55 -4.87 -11.19 6.13
C GLU A 55 -5.65 -10.15 6.94
N SER A 56 -6.23 -9.13 6.28
CA SER A 56 -6.79 -7.96 6.97
C SER A 56 -8.17 -7.53 6.51
N ARG A 57 -8.75 -8.18 5.49
CA ARG A 57 -9.93 -7.68 4.75
C ARG A 57 -9.71 -6.25 4.24
N PHE A 58 -8.49 -5.94 3.81
CA PHE A 58 -8.05 -4.62 3.34
C PHE A 58 -8.10 -3.50 4.39
N ASN A 59 -8.20 -3.82 5.69
CA ASN A 59 -8.22 -2.84 6.77
C ASN A 59 -6.78 -2.45 7.17
N THR A 60 -6.44 -1.16 7.04
CA THR A 60 -5.10 -0.68 7.42
C THR A 60 -4.84 -0.70 8.92
N LYS A 61 -5.87 -0.71 9.77
CA LYS A 61 -5.71 -0.81 11.22
C LYS A 61 -5.82 -2.23 11.76
N ALA A 62 -5.75 -3.25 10.91
CA ALA A 62 -5.77 -4.62 11.37
C ALA A 62 -4.55 -4.93 12.23
N ILE A 63 -4.79 -5.45 13.44
CA ILE A 63 -3.76 -5.94 14.34
C ILE A 63 -4.16 -7.34 14.79
N ASN A 64 -3.31 -8.32 14.54
CA ASN A 64 -3.44 -9.64 15.15
C ASN A 64 -2.58 -9.70 16.41
N HIS A 65 -3.20 -9.52 17.58
CA HIS A 65 -2.48 -9.52 18.86
C HIS A 65 -1.90 -10.90 19.24
N ASN A 66 -2.40 -11.98 18.67
CA ASN A 66 -1.92 -13.33 19.00
C ASN A 66 -0.58 -13.64 18.34
N THR A 67 -0.39 -13.19 17.10
CA THR A 67 0.85 -13.41 16.32
C THR A 67 1.72 -12.14 16.26
N GLY A 68 1.15 -10.99 16.58
CA GLY A 68 1.78 -9.68 16.56
C GLY A 68 2.04 -9.19 15.12
N ASP A 69 1.00 -9.23 14.30
CA ASP A 69 1.04 -8.79 12.91
C ASP A 69 0.24 -7.50 12.72
N TYR A 70 0.76 -6.60 11.88
CA TYR A 70 0.27 -5.22 11.78
C TYR A 70 -0.05 -4.84 10.34
N GLY A 71 -1.06 -4.00 10.20
CA GLY A 71 -1.37 -3.32 8.94
C GLY A 71 -2.10 -4.20 7.94
N ILE A 72 -2.27 -3.65 6.74
CA ILE A 72 -3.11 -4.25 5.69
C ILE A 72 -2.54 -5.57 5.15
N LEU A 73 -1.22 -5.77 5.29
CA LEU A 73 -0.50 -6.97 4.86
C LEU A 73 -0.01 -7.84 6.02
N GLN A 74 -0.47 -7.57 7.26
CA GLN A 74 -0.14 -8.34 8.47
C GLN A 74 1.38 -8.62 8.59
N ILE A 75 2.17 -7.54 8.61
CA ILE A 75 3.62 -7.60 8.76
C ILE A 75 3.98 -7.86 10.22
N SER A 76 4.80 -8.88 10.45
CA SER A 76 5.14 -9.33 11.80
C SER A 76 6.14 -8.43 12.51
N HIS A 77 5.80 -8.03 13.74
CA HIS A 77 6.74 -7.35 14.64
C HIS A 77 7.93 -8.23 15.01
N LEU A 78 7.85 -9.56 14.95
CA LEU A 78 8.96 -10.42 15.37
C LEU A 78 10.24 -10.19 14.53
N TYR A 79 10.08 -9.79 13.27
CA TYR A 79 11.19 -9.73 12.31
C TYR A 79 11.27 -8.43 11.51
N TRP A 80 10.15 -7.73 11.28
CA TRP A 80 10.08 -6.73 10.23
C TRP A 80 9.89 -5.31 10.75
N CYS A 81 9.06 -5.11 11.78
CA CYS A 81 8.80 -3.79 12.36
C CYS A 81 9.04 -3.76 13.88
N SER A 82 9.44 -2.60 14.40
CA SER A 82 9.63 -2.38 15.83
C SER A 82 8.33 -1.99 16.51
N ASP A 83 7.92 -2.73 17.53
CA ASP A 83 6.75 -2.49 18.39
C ASP A 83 7.00 -1.39 19.45
N SER A 84 8.25 -0.90 19.54
CA SER A 84 8.60 0.28 20.34
C SER A 84 8.36 1.59 19.57
N ASN A 85 8.60 2.72 20.24
CA ASN A 85 8.57 4.04 19.62
C ASN A 85 9.80 4.34 18.73
N THR A 86 10.73 3.39 18.59
CA THR A 86 11.95 3.56 17.80
C THR A 86 11.95 2.63 16.58
N PRO A 87 12.22 3.13 15.36
CA PRO A 87 12.31 2.29 14.16
C PRO A 87 13.37 1.19 14.29
N GLY A 88 13.13 0.02 13.69
CA GLY A 88 14.11 -1.07 13.73
C GLY A 88 13.70 -2.30 12.93
N LYS A 89 14.45 -3.39 13.13
CA LYS A 89 14.27 -4.70 12.48
C LYS A 89 14.37 -4.63 10.94
N GLY A 90 13.93 -5.67 10.23
CA GLY A 90 14.20 -5.83 8.79
C GLY A 90 13.72 -4.66 7.92
N CYS A 91 12.64 -3.98 8.29
CA CYS A 91 12.12 -2.85 7.52
C CYS A 91 12.64 -1.48 7.99
N HIS A 92 13.26 -1.38 9.17
CA HIS A 92 13.72 -0.12 9.78
C HIS A 92 12.57 0.88 10.03
N ILE A 93 11.44 0.38 10.51
CA ILE A 93 10.22 1.15 10.78
C ILE A 93 9.62 0.79 12.15
N THR A 94 8.64 1.58 12.61
CA THR A 94 7.80 1.21 13.76
C THR A 94 6.57 0.45 13.27
N CYS A 95 6.03 -0.49 14.03
CA CYS A 95 4.81 -1.20 13.64
C CYS A 95 3.59 -0.26 13.60
N LYS A 96 3.62 0.83 14.38
CA LYS A 96 2.58 1.87 14.35
C LYS A 96 2.49 2.56 12.99
N SER A 97 3.60 2.68 12.26
CA SER A 97 3.61 3.37 10.98
C SER A 97 2.87 2.59 9.87
N LEU A 98 2.71 1.27 10.06
CA LEU A 98 1.89 0.38 9.22
C LEU A 98 0.37 0.50 9.45
N LEU A 99 -0.06 1.33 10.41
CA LEU A 99 -1.48 1.50 10.76
C LEU A 99 -2.09 2.79 10.21
N GLY A 100 -1.34 3.50 9.35
CA GLY A 100 -1.81 4.71 8.68
C GLY A 100 -2.82 4.41 7.56
N GLU A 101 -3.47 5.45 7.04
CA GLU A 101 -4.34 5.31 5.87
C GLU A 101 -3.55 5.11 4.56
N ASP A 102 -2.36 5.70 4.49
CA ASP A 102 -1.40 5.47 3.40
C ASP A 102 -0.66 4.15 3.65
N ILE A 103 -0.67 3.28 2.64
CA ILE A 103 -0.09 1.93 2.70
C ILE A 103 1.28 1.86 2.01
N THR A 104 1.90 2.98 1.65
CA THR A 104 3.23 2.99 1.00
C THR A 104 4.27 2.26 1.85
N GLU A 105 4.31 2.48 3.17
CA GLU A 105 5.27 1.78 4.03
C GLU A 105 4.98 0.28 4.15
N ASP A 106 3.70 -0.12 4.22
CA ASP A 106 3.28 -1.53 4.17
C ASP A 106 3.80 -2.22 2.90
N ILE A 107 3.60 -1.60 1.74
CA ILE A 107 4.00 -2.16 0.44
C ILE A 107 5.53 -2.26 0.35
N VAL A 108 6.24 -1.21 0.77
CA VAL A 108 7.72 -1.20 0.75
C VAL A 108 8.27 -2.29 1.67
N CYS A 109 7.73 -2.43 2.88
CA CYS A 109 8.15 -3.46 3.81
C CYS A 109 7.80 -4.87 3.30
N ALA A 110 6.58 -5.08 2.80
CA ALA A 110 6.16 -6.36 2.24
C ALA A 110 7.03 -6.80 1.05
N LYS A 111 7.49 -5.88 0.20
CA LYS A 111 8.45 -6.19 -0.87
C LYS A 111 9.79 -6.68 -0.33
N LYS A 112 10.28 -6.14 0.80
CA LYS A 112 11.49 -6.65 1.48
C LYS A 112 11.24 -8.06 2.04
N VAL A 113 10.10 -8.28 2.70
CA VAL A 113 9.69 -9.59 3.22
C VAL A 113 9.65 -10.63 2.09
N TYR A 114 9.01 -10.28 0.98
CA TYR A 114 8.92 -11.10 -0.22
C TYR A 114 10.30 -11.44 -0.77
N ALA A 115 11.19 -10.46 -0.92
CA ALA A 115 12.53 -10.67 -1.47
C ALA A 115 13.35 -11.63 -0.60
N GLU A 116 13.28 -11.50 0.73
CA GLU A 116 13.99 -12.40 1.64
C GLU A 116 13.42 -13.81 1.59
N HIS A 117 12.10 -13.98 1.56
CA HIS A 117 11.49 -15.31 1.44
C HIS A 117 11.67 -15.93 0.06
N GLN A 118 11.80 -15.10 -0.98
CA GLN A 118 12.18 -15.54 -2.32
C GLN A 118 13.59 -16.14 -2.29
N ARG A 119 14.53 -15.51 -1.55
CA ARG A 119 15.88 -16.03 -1.34
C ARG A 119 15.90 -17.33 -0.52
N LEU A 120 15.09 -17.41 0.54
CA LEU A 120 15.07 -18.54 1.47
C LEU A 120 14.32 -19.76 0.94
N THR A 121 13.18 -19.56 0.27
CA THR A 121 12.24 -20.66 -0.06
C THR A 121 11.96 -20.80 -1.56
N ARG A 122 12.60 -19.96 -2.39
CA ARG A 122 12.33 -19.83 -3.84
C ARG A 122 10.91 -19.38 -4.21
N ASN A 123 10.11 -18.95 -3.25
CA ASN A 123 8.82 -18.31 -3.49
C ASN A 123 8.57 -17.25 -2.41
N GLY A 124 8.64 -15.97 -2.77
CA GLY A 124 8.50 -14.87 -1.82
C GLY A 124 7.15 -14.81 -1.10
N PHE A 125 6.08 -15.35 -1.69
CA PHE A 125 4.76 -15.38 -1.05
C PHE A 125 4.65 -16.38 0.11
N ASN A 126 5.61 -17.29 0.27
CA ASN A 126 5.64 -18.21 1.41
C ASN A 126 5.79 -17.51 2.76
N ALA A 127 6.10 -16.21 2.81
CA ALA A 127 6.12 -15.44 4.04
C ALA A 127 4.73 -15.28 4.69
N TRP A 128 3.66 -15.35 3.89
CA TRP A 128 2.28 -15.22 4.36
C TRP A 128 1.65 -16.61 4.50
N THR A 129 1.19 -16.94 5.71
CA THR A 129 0.59 -18.26 5.98
C THR A 129 -0.69 -18.48 5.18
N THR A 130 -1.43 -17.39 4.87
CA THR A 130 -2.63 -17.41 4.03
C THR A 130 -2.36 -17.81 2.58
N TYR A 131 -1.13 -17.61 2.08
CA TYR A 131 -0.81 -17.79 0.66
C TYR A 131 -1.12 -19.21 0.17
N LYS A 132 -0.62 -20.23 0.87
CA LYS A 132 -0.79 -21.64 0.45
C LYS A 132 -2.24 -22.08 0.47
N ALA A 133 -3.02 -21.61 1.45
CA ALA A 133 -4.40 -22.02 1.63
C ALA A 133 -5.36 -21.32 0.66
N PHE A 134 -5.11 -20.05 0.33
CA PHE A 134 -6.11 -19.23 -0.36
C PHE A 134 -5.63 -18.60 -1.68
N CYS A 135 -4.33 -18.37 -1.84
CA CYS A 135 -3.79 -17.50 -2.88
C CYS A 135 -2.80 -18.19 -3.83
N LEU A 136 -2.71 -19.53 -3.79
CA LEU A 136 -1.89 -20.31 -4.71
C LEU A 136 -2.49 -20.30 -6.13
N GLY A 137 -1.65 -20.38 -7.15
CA GLY A 137 -2.08 -20.50 -8.55
C GLY A 137 -2.46 -19.17 -9.21
N ASP A 138 -3.44 -19.22 -10.13
CA ASP A 138 -3.95 -18.04 -10.82
C ASP A 138 -4.91 -17.24 -9.93
N GLN A 139 -4.51 -16.01 -9.64
CA GLN A 139 -5.24 -15.07 -8.79
C GLN A 139 -5.71 -13.82 -9.56
N THR A 140 -5.69 -13.84 -10.89
CA THR A 140 -6.15 -12.71 -11.72
C THR A 140 -7.61 -12.32 -11.47
N LYS A 141 -8.44 -13.23 -10.94
CA LYS A 141 -9.80 -12.94 -10.46
C LYS A 141 -9.85 -11.79 -9.44
N TRP A 142 -8.81 -11.66 -8.61
CA TRP A 142 -8.72 -10.60 -7.59
C TRP A 142 -8.48 -9.21 -8.18
N ILE A 143 -8.10 -9.12 -9.45
CA ILE A 143 -7.98 -7.85 -10.17
C ILE A 143 -8.97 -7.74 -11.34
N SER A 144 -9.90 -8.69 -11.44
CA SER A 144 -10.97 -8.62 -12.44
C SER A 144 -11.87 -7.40 -12.18
N GLY A 145 -12.18 -6.66 -13.25
CA GLY A 145 -12.97 -5.42 -13.19
C GLY A 145 -12.21 -4.19 -12.69
N CYS A 146 -10.92 -4.29 -12.35
CA CYS A 146 -10.13 -3.13 -11.97
C CYS A 146 -9.57 -2.41 -13.21
N ASN A 147 -9.84 -1.10 -13.34
CA ASN A 147 -9.14 -0.28 -14.32
C ASN A 147 -7.70 -0.04 -13.86
N LEU A 148 -6.76 -0.82 -14.42
CA LEU A 148 -5.34 -0.79 -14.11
C LEU A 148 -4.49 -0.19 -15.25
N TYR A 149 -5.13 0.22 -16.35
CA TYR A 149 -4.45 0.69 -17.56
C TYR A 149 -4.04 2.17 -17.46
N ASP A 150 -4.78 2.99 -16.72
CA ASP A 150 -4.46 4.41 -16.46
C ASP A 150 -3.06 4.63 -15.88
N LEU A 151 -2.57 3.68 -15.09
CA LEU A 151 -1.26 3.81 -14.44
C LEU A 151 -0.08 3.46 -15.34
N MET A 152 -0.33 2.84 -16.51
CA MET A 152 0.77 2.51 -17.41
C MET A 152 1.18 3.73 -18.23
N LEU A 153 0.24 4.63 -18.54
CA LEU A 153 0.56 5.85 -19.27
C LEU A 153 1.35 6.85 -18.40
N SER A 154 0.95 7.08 -17.15
CA SER A 154 1.66 8.03 -16.27
C SER A 154 3.07 7.56 -15.87
N VAL A 155 3.29 6.26 -15.65
CA VAL A 155 4.62 5.73 -15.26
C VAL A 155 5.61 5.71 -16.43
N PHE A 156 5.16 5.48 -17.67
CA PHE A 156 6.04 5.45 -18.85
C PHE A 156 6.16 6.80 -19.55
N PHE A 157 5.13 7.65 -19.52
CA PHE A 157 5.12 8.94 -20.21
C PHE A 157 5.24 10.16 -19.28
N GLY A 158 5.24 9.99 -17.96
CA GLY A 158 5.39 11.12 -17.02
C GLY A 158 4.28 12.17 -17.16
N ILE A 159 3.05 11.73 -17.43
CA ILE A 159 1.90 12.64 -17.49
C ILE A 159 1.40 12.82 -16.06
N ASP A 160 1.76 13.94 -15.46
CA ASP A 160 1.20 14.42 -14.21
C ASP A 160 -0.25 14.88 -14.48
N ASP A 161 -1.19 14.42 -13.64
CA ASP A 161 -2.59 14.86 -13.62
C ASP A 161 -2.67 16.31 -13.11
N ASP A 162 -2.16 17.27 -13.90
CA ASP A 162 -2.57 18.66 -13.81
C ASP A 162 -3.48 18.97 -15.00
N ASN A 163 -4.64 19.53 -14.66
CA ASN A 163 -5.70 19.92 -15.57
C ASN A 163 -5.16 20.83 -16.66
N ASP A 164 -4.86 20.30 -17.84
CA ASP A 164 -4.67 21.12 -19.03
C ASP A 164 -5.68 20.73 -20.10
N ALA A 165 -6.41 21.78 -20.50
CA ALA A 165 -7.46 21.78 -21.48
C ALA A 165 -7.04 21.05 -22.77
N VAL A 166 -7.98 20.32 -23.34
CA VAL A 166 -7.92 19.89 -24.74
C VAL A 166 -7.76 21.16 -25.59
N PRO A 167 -6.64 21.37 -26.32
CA PRO A 167 -6.63 22.37 -27.35
C PRO A 167 -7.45 21.82 -28.51
N GLU A 168 -8.59 22.46 -28.76
CA GLU A 168 -9.31 22.36 -30.01
C GLU A 168 -8.34 22.76 -31.14
N ASN A 169 -8.24 21.91 -32.16
CA ASN A 169 -7.52 22.09 -33.43
C ASN A 169 -6.03 21.73 -33.46
N VAL A 170 -5.73 20.54 -34.01
CA VAL A 170 -4.56 20.37 -34.89
C VAL A 170 -5.06 19.74 -36.18
N GLU A 171 -5.13 20.58 -37.21
CA GLU A 171 -5.37 20.22 -38.60
C GLU A 171 -4.37 19.17 -39.09
N GLU A 172 -4.84 18.43 -40.09
CA GLU A 172 -4.08 17.60 -41.02
C GLU A 172 -2.71 18.21 -41.39
N ASN A 173 -1.65 17.38 -41.45
CA ASN A 173 -0.99 17.03 -42.72
C ASN A 173 0.41 16.38 -42.55
N TYR A 174 0.77 15.66 -43.62
CA TYR A 174 2.07 15.09 -44.01
C TYR A 174 2.40 13.72 -43.39
N ILE A 175 2.29 12.59 -44.09
CA ILE A 175 2.94 12.18 -45.36
C ILE A 175 4.42 12.55 -45.37
N TYR A 176 5.29 11.63 -44.96
CA TYR A 176 6.21 10.87 -45.82
C TYR A 176 6.68 9.59 -45.10
#